data_AF-A0AAU8MWZ2-F1
#
_entry.id   AF-A0AAU8MWZ2-F1
#
_cell.length_a   1.000
_cell.length_b   1.000
_cell.length_c   1.000
_cell.angle_alpha   90.00
_cell.angle_beta   90.00
_cell.angle_gamma   90.00
#
_symmetry.space_group_name_H-M   'P 1'
#
loop_
_entity.id
_entity.type
_entity.pdbx_description
1 polymer ?
#
loop_
_entity_poly.entity_id
_entity_poly.type
_entity_poly.pdbx_seq_one_letter_code
_entity_poly.pdbx_strand_id
1 'polypeptide(L)'
;MGRASGFNAVRVVAALLACLLMVGCTRTTLYSQLDEQQANELMAALLDAGIPAEKDPSPSKTGWEVMVNRGDIPYAMQVLNSRGLPRAQYRSLGEVFKKEGFASSALEEKARYLYGLSQELSRTLSRIDGVVEARVHIALPDRDPLGGNVQDSSASVLVFERPGQSLRDRETDIKVFVKDSVEGLDDVNKVTVKFFTVTAPPKVHQSGGPFAAVLGSIDLSAVIIGGAVLVLLAIAAFFLARLRSRFGASAEPVSNARSGVWNG
;
A
#
# COMPACT_ATOMS: atom_id res chain seq x y z
N MET A 1 53.53 -28.93 -10.50
CA MET A 1 52.94 -27.89 -9.61
C MET A 1 51.71 -27.19 -10.23
N GLY A 2 50.80 -27.88 -10.95
CA GLY A 2 49.68 -27.23 -11.68
C GLY A 2 48.26 -27.56 -11.20
N ARG A 3 48.07 -28.32 -10.10
CA ARG A 3 46.74 -28.76 -9.61
C ARG A 3 46.04 -27.74 -8.69
N ALA A 4 46.73 -26.71 -8.20
CA ALA A 4 46.20 -25.81 -7.17
C ALA A 4 45.47 -24.57 -7.71
N SER A 5 45.71 -24.13 -8.95
CA SER A 5 45.15 -22.87 -9.47
C SER A 5 43.67 -22.95 -9.88
N GLY A 6 43.21 -24.10 -10.39
CA GLY A 6 41.82 -24.28 -10.82
C GLY A 6 40.81 -24.30 -9.68
N PHE A 7 41.19 -24.87 -8.52
CA PHE A 7 40.33 -24.92 -7.34
C PHE A 7 40.15 -23.53 -6.71
N ASN A 8 41.17 -22.67 -6.80
CA ASN A 8 41.10 -21.31 -6.30
C ASN A 8 40.22 -20.42 -7.18
N ALA A 9 40.26 -20.58 -8.51
CA ALA A 9 39.41 -19.80 -9.43
C ALA A 9 37.91 -20.07 -9.22
N VAL A 10 37.53 -21.34 -9.04
CA VAL A 10 36.13 -21.72 -8.77
C VAL A 10 35.65 -21.16 -7.42
N ARG A 11 36.51 -21.17 -6.40
CA ARG A 11 36.18 -20.60 -5.08
C ARG A 11 36.03 -19.09 -5.13
N VAL A 12 36.86 -18.39 -5.90
CA VAL A 12 36.78 -16.93 -6.07
C VAL A 12 35.50 -16.53 -6.81
N VAL A 13 35.13 -17.25 -7.86
CA VAL A 13 33.90 -16.96 -8.60
C VAL A 13 32.64 -17.28 -7.77
N ALA A 14 32.65 -18.40 -7.03
CA ALA A 14 31.56 -18.73 -6.11
C ALA A 14 31.41 -17.69 -4.98
N ALA A 15 32.53 -17.17 -4.46
CA ALA A 15 32.53 -16.11 -3.45
C ALA A 15 31.99 -14.77 -4.00
N LEU A 16 32.39 -14.39 -5.22
CA LEU A 16 31.87 -13.18 -5.89
C LEU A 16 30.37 -13.28 -6.18
N LEU A 17 29.88 -14.45 -6.62
CA LEU A 17 28.46 -14.70 -6.85
C LEU A 17 27.65 -14.64 -5.53
N ALA A 18 28.20 -15.21 -4.45
CA ALA A 18 27.59 -15.13 -3.12
C ALA A 18 27.54 -13.68 -2.59
N CYS A 19 28.57 -12.87 -2.84
CA CYS A 19 28.57 -11.45 -2.50
C CYS A 19 27.56 -10.64 -3.33
N LEU A 20 27.38 -10.95 -4.62
CA LEU A 20 26.42 -10.26 -5.48
C LEU A 20 24.96 -10.58 -5.10
N LEU A 21 24.68 -11.82 -4.68
CA LEU A 21 23.39 -12.26 -4.16
C LEU A 21 23.05 -11.64 -2.78
N MET A 22 24.04 -11.08 -2.08
CA MET A 22 23.88 -10.44 -0.78
C MET A 22 23.64 -8.92 -0.86
N VAL A 23 23.51 -8.35 -2.06
CA VAL A 23 22.99 -6.98 -2.23
C VAL A 23 21.48 -7.03 -2.01
N GLY A 24 21.08 -7.27 -0.76
CA GLY A 24 19.70 -7.25 -0.33
C GLY A 24 19.12 -5.85 -0.45
N CYS A 25 17.89 -5.75 -0.94
CA CYS A 25 17.11 -4.51 -0.91
C CYS A 25 17.00 -4.02 0.53
N THR A 26 17.83 -3.03 0.89
CA THR A 26 17.79 -2.41 2.21
C THR A 26 16.61 -1.45 2.28
N ARG A 27 15.44 -2.02 2.56
CA ARG A 27 14.25 -1.24 2.93
C ARG A 27 14.43 -0.71 4.33
N THR A 28 13.96 0.50 4.55
CA THR A 28 14.03 1.18 5.84
C THR A 28 12.69 1.78 6.17
N THR A 29 12.34 1.75 7.45
CA THR A 29 11.09 2.31 7.96
C THR A 29 11.08 3.83 7.74
N LEU A 30 10.02 4.32 7.10
CA LEU A 30 9.75 5.74 6.89
C LEU A 30 8.87 6.29 8.02
N TYR A 31 7.76 5.60 8.29
CA TYR A 31 6.83 5.89 9.38
C TYR A 31 6.44 4.58 10.09
N SER A 32 6.23 4.65 11.40
CA SER A 32 5.79 3.53 12.24
C SER A 32 4.59 3.93 13.10
N GLN A 33 3.95 2.94 13.74
CA GLN A 33 2.79 3.13 14.62
C GLN A 33 1.59 3.80 13.92
N LEU A 34 1.42 3.53 12.63
CA LEU A 34 0.29 4.02 11.86
C LEU A 34 -0.94 3.14 12.10
N ASP A 35 -2.12 3.74 12.06
CA ASP A 35 -3.33 2.93 11.86
C ASP A 35 -3.37 2.37 10.42
N GLU A 36 -4.27 1.42 10.16
CA GLU A 36 -4.36 0.79 8.84
C GLU A 36 -4.74 1.77 7.73
N GLN A 37 -5.63 2.72 8.02
CA GLN A 37 -6.11 3.69 7.04
C GLN A 37 -5.00 4.66 6.67
N GLN A 38 -4.28 5.20 7.64
CA GLN A 38 -3.10 6.04 7.45
C GLN A 38 -2.01 5.31 6.66
N ALA A 39 -1.72 4.05 7.00
CA ALA A 39 -0.74 3.26 6.26
C ALA A 39 -1.17 3.08 4.79
N ASN A 40 -2.46 2.83 4.53
CA ASN A 40 -3.00 2.73 3.18
C ASN A 40 -2.95 4.08 2.43
N GLU A 41 -3.25 5.20 3.09
CA GLU A 41 -3.16 6.55 2.50
C GLU A 41 -1.72 6.91 2.13
N LEU A 42 -0.76 6.63 3.02
CA LEU A 42 0.67 6.82 2.76
C LEU A 42 1.14 5.96 1.59
N MET A 43 0.80 4.67 1.61
CA MET A 43 1.16 3.74 0.54
C MET A 43 0.59 4.18 -0.81
N ALA A 44 -0.69 4.57 -0.87
CA ALA A 44 -1.32 5.07 -2.09
C ALA A 44 -0.61 6.33 -2.62
N ALA A 45 -0.25 7.25 -1.74
CA ALA A 45 0.45 8.48 -2.12
C ALA A 45 1.87 8.23 -2.66
N LEU A 46 2.61 7.28 -2.07
CA LEU A 46 3.96 6.92 -2.50
C LEU A 46 3.93 6.17 -3.83
N LEU A 47 3.03 5.21 -3.99
CA LEU A 47 2.86 4.45 -5.23
C LEU A 47 2.45 5.35 -6.40
N ASP A 48 1.56 6.32 -6.16
CA ASP A 48 1.15 7.32 -7.15
C ASP A 48 2.31 8.24 -7.57
N ALA A 49 3.29 8.45 -6.69
CA ALA A 49 4.53 9.17 -7.01
C ALA A 49 5.62 8.29 -7.63
N GLY A 50 5.33 7.01 -7.91
CA GLY A 50 6.28 6.04 -8.48
C GLY A 50 7.32 5.52 -7.47
N ILE A 51 7.11 5.72 -6.18
CA ILE A 51 8.01 5.26 -5.11
C ILE A 51 7.56 3.89 -4.63
N PRO A 52 8.38 2.83 -4.75
CA PRO A 52 8.03 1.53 -4.22
C PRO A 52 7.98 1.59 -2.69
N ALA A 53 6.79 1.35 -2.14
CA ALA A 53 6.53 1.34 -0.71
C ALA A 53 5.90 0.01 -0.30
N GLU A 54 6.27 -0.49 0.88
CA GLU A 54 5.67 -1.67 1.48
C GLU A 54 5.07 -1.33 2.84
N LYS A 55 3.99 -2.06 3.18
CA LYS A 55 3.30 -1.95 4.46
C LYS A 55 3.53 -3.25 5.22
N ASP A 56 4.19 -3.16 6.37
CA ASP A 56 4.43 -4.28 7.27
C ASP A 56 3.79 -4.05 8.65
N PRO A 57 3.44 -5.12 9.39
CA PRO A 57 3.03 -4.98 10.78
C PRO A 57 4.18 -4.40 11.62
N SER A 58 3.88 -3.38 12.42
CA SER A 58 4.90 -2.70 13.24
C SER A 58 5.59 -3.69 14.22
N PRO A 59 6.91 -3.56 14.46
CA PRO A 59 7.63 -4.35 15.46
C PRO A 59 7.06 -4.23 16.88
N SER A 60 6.33 -3.13 17.15
CA SER A 60 5.60 -2.88 18.42
C SER A 60 4.33 -3.72 18.59
N LYS A 61 4.03 -4.65 17.66
CA LYS A 61 2.80 -5.48 17.62
C LYS A 61 1.49 -4.70 17.54
N THR A 62 1.57 -3.38 17.36
CA THR A 62 0.45 -2.45 17.36
C THR A 62 0.66 -1.44 16.24
N GLY A 63 -0.28 -1.42 15.30
CA GLY A 63 -0.22 -0.59 14.11
C GLY A 63 0.67 -1.15 13.00
N TRP A 64 0.89 -0.31 12.01
CA TRP A 64 1.57 -0.62 10.75
C TRP A 64 2.79 0.29 10.59
N GLU A 65 3.77 -0.18 9.84
CA GLU A 65 4.87 0.63 9.36
C GLU A 65 4.89 0.66 7.83
N VAL A 66 5.33 1.80 7.29
CA VAL A 66 5.53 1.97 5.84
C VAL A 66 7.02 2.07 5.60
N MET A 67 7.52 1.19 4.73
CA MET A 67 8.93 1.05 4.41
C MET A 67 9.20 1.45 2.94
N VAL A 68 10.32 2.11 2.71
CA VAL A 68 10.81 2.51 1.37
C VAL A 68 12.28 2.15 1.22
N ASN A 69 12.84 2.21 0.02
CA ASN A 69 14.29 2.07 -0.15
C ASN A 69 15.01 3.23 0.54
N ARG A 70 16.19 2.96 1.10
CA ARG A 70 16.99 3.98 1.80
C ARG A 70 17.27 5.24 0.95
N GLY A 71 17.48 5.07 -0.36
CA GLY A 71 17.71 6.18 -1.29
C GLY A 71 16.48 7.06 -1.54
N ASP A 72 15.28 6.52 -1.35
CA ASP A 72 14.03 7.19 -1.69
C ASP A 72 13.46 8.02 -0.53
N ILE A 73 14.02 7.90 0.69
CA ILE A 73 13.50 8.59 1.90
C ILE A 73 13.30 10.10 1.69
N PRO A 74 14.29 10.88 1.22
CA PRO A 74 14.12 12.34 1.14
C PRO A 74 12.98 12.73 0.19
N TYR A 75 12.87 12.03 -0.93
CA TYR A 75 11.83 12.25 -1.93
C TYR A 75 10.46 11.78 -1.41
N ALA A 76 10.40 10.62 -0.76
CA ALA A 76 9.19 10.10 -0.12
C ALA A 76 8.63 11.07 0.94
N MET A 77 9.49 11.62 1.81
CA MET A 77 9.10 12.63 2.79
C MET A 77 8.57 13.89 2.13
N GLN A 78 9.23 14.37 1.06
CA GLN A 78 8.78 15.55 0.31
C GLN A 78 7.40 15.32 -0.31
N VAL A 79 7.17 14.17 -0.94
CA VAL A 79 5.88 13.79 -1.53
C VAL A 79 4.78 13.73 -0.47
N LEU A 80 5.02 13.04 0.65
CA LEU A 80 4.04 12.92 1.73
C LEU A 80 3.71 14.29 2.36
N ASN A 81 4.72 15.10 2.66
CA ASN A 81 4.54 16.44 3.21
C ASN A 81 3.75 17.35 2.25
N SER A 82 4.02 17.28 0.94
CA SER A 82 3.28 18.05 -0.06
C SER A 82 1.78 17.70 -0.13
N ARG A 83 1.43 16.47 0.28
CA ARG A 83 0.05 15.97 0.36
C ARG A 83 -0.56 16.10 1.77
N GLY A 84 0.18 16.69 2.73
CA GLY A 84 -0.26 16.83 4.12
C GLY A 84 -0.41 15.50 4.86
N LEU A 85 0.39 14.49 4.50
CA LEU A 85 0.42 13.17 5.12
C LEU A 85 1.60 13.04 6.11
N PRO A 86 1.47 12.26 7.20
CA PRO A 86 0.25 11.62 7.69
C PRO A 86 -0.76 12.61 8.28
N ARG A 87 -2.06 12.34 8.10
CA ARG A 87 -3.12 13.19 8.68
C ARG A 87 -3.18 13.00 10.19
N ALA A 88 -3.47 14.09 10.89
CA ALA A 88 -3.78 14.04 12.31
C ALA A 88 -5.05 13.21 12.54
N GLN A 89 -5.02 12.32 13.52
CA GLN A 89 -6.20 11.61 13.99
C GLN A 89 -6.96 12.50 14.98
N TYR A 90 -8.27 12.61 14.78
CA TYR A 90 -9.17 13.31 15.69
C TYR A 90 -10.13 12.30 16.31
N ARG A 91 -10.40 12.44 17.60
CA ARG A 91 -11.44 11.66 18.25
C ARG A 91 -12.81 12.22 17.92
N SER A 92 -13.74 11.34 17.59
CA SER A 92 -15.14 11.73 17.36
C SER A 92 -15.88 12.02 18.68
N LEU A 93 -17.02 12.72 18.60
CA LEU A 93 -17.84 13.01 19.78
C LEU A 93 -18.32 11.72 20.47
N GLY A 94 -18.64 10.70 19.68
CA GLY A 94 -18.98 9.36 20.19
C GLY A 94 -17.82 8.63 20.85
N GLU A 95 -16.57 8.96 20.50
CA GLU A 95 -15.39 8.41 21.16
C GLU A 95 -15.01 9.12 22.46
N VAL A 96 -15.28 10.43 22.53
CA VAL A 96 -15.01 11.24 23.73
C VAL A 96 -16.07 10.99 24.80
N PHE A 97 -17.34 10.94 24.41
CA PHE A 97 -18.48 10.74 25.32
C PHE A 97 -19.00 9.29 25.25
N LYS A 98 -18.12 8.30 25.36
CA LYS A 98 -18.51 6.89 25.45
C LYS A 98 -19.29 6.64 26.74
N LYS A 99 -20.26 5.71 26.70
CA LYS A 99 -20.97 5.28 27.91
C LYS A 99 -20.06 4.39 28.74
N GLU A 100 -19.25 5.00 29.59
CA GLU A 100 -18.34 4.33 30.52
C GLU A 100 -18.80 4.62 31.95
N GLY A 101 -19.18 3.59 32.70
CA GLY A 101 -19.73 3.72 34.06
C GLY A 101 -21.23 3.42 34.19
N PHE A 102 -21.73 3.42 35.42
CA PHE A 102 -23.11 3.02 35.75
C PHE A 102 -24.15 4.13 35.46
N ALA A 103 -23.75 5.40 35.54
CA ALA A 103 -24.60 6.56 35.30
C ALA A 103 -23.95 7.52 34.29
N SER A 104 -24.74 8.05 33.34
CA SER A 104 -24.30 9.07 32.39
C SER A 104 -24.88 10.43 32.75
N SER A 105 -24.12 11.50 32.50
CA SER A 105 -24.62 12.87 32.65
C SER A 105 -25.60 13.24 31.52
N ALA A 106 -26.48 14.23 31.77
CA ALA A 106 -27.39 14.74 30.73
C ALA A 106 -26.63 15.30 29.52
N LEU A 107 -25.47 15.90 29.75
CA LEU A 107 -24.59 16.41 28.68
C LEU A 107 -24.02 15.27 27.83
N GLU A 108 -23.56 14.18 28.45
CA GLU A 108 -23.07 12.99 27.73
C GLU A 108 -24.16 12.32 26.89
N GLU A 109 -25.38 12.22 27.43
CA GLU A 109 -26.51 11.66 26.69
C GLU A 109 -26.87 12.52 25.49
N LYS A 110 -26.95 13.84 25.68
CA LYS A 110 -27.15 14.80 24.58
C LYS A 110 -26.05 14.71 23.52
N ALA A 111 -24.78 14.67 23.93
CA ALA A 111 -23.65 14.56 23.01
C ALA A 111 -23.70 13.28 22.18
N ARG A 112 -24.03 12.14 22.80
CA ARG A 112 -24.20 10.87 22.08
C ARG A 112 -25.41 10.86 21.16
N TYR A 113 -26.52 11.44 21.60
CA TYR A 113 -27.72 11.59 20.76
C TYR A 113 -27.41 12.42 19.51
N LEU A 114 -26.77 13.59 19.67
CA LEU A 114 -26.38 14.45 18.55
C LEU A 114 -25.39 13.76 17.61
N TYR A 115 -24.40 13.04 18.15
CA TYR A 115 -23.47 12.27 17.34
C TYR A 115 -24.21 11.18 16.55
N GLY A 116 -25.07 10.40 17.20
CA GLY A 116 -25.86 9.36 16.54
C GLY A 116 -26.76 9.92 15.43
N LEU A 117 -27.48 11.01 15.70
CA LEU A 117 -28.31 11.69 14.71
C LEU A 117 -27.48 12.19 13.53
N SER A 118 -26.31 12.78 13.79
CA SER A 118 -25.40 13.24 12.74
C SER A 118 -24.92 12.09 11.85
N GLN A 119 -24.64 10.91 12.42
CA GLN A 119 -24.23 9.72 11.69
C GLN A 119 -25.36 9.15 10.84
N GLU A 120 -26.59 9.10 11.36
CA GLU A 120 -27.73 8.56 10.63
C GLU A 120 -28.11 9.45 9.43
N LEU A 121 -28.08 10.78 9.61
CA LEU A 121 -28.28 11.72 8.50
C LEU A 121 -27.15 11.63 7.46
N SER A 122 -25.90 11.57 7.92
CA SER A 122 -24.73 11.39 7.04
C SER A 122 -24.84 10.10 6.23
N ARG A 123 -25.24 9.00 6.88
CA ARG A 123 -25.45 7.70 6.23
C ARG A 123 -26.58 7.74 5.19
N THR A 124 -27.68 8.42 5.50
CA THR A 124 -28.83 8.53 4.60
C THR A 124 -28.48 9.37 3.38
N LEU A 125 -27.87 10.54 3.57
CA LEU A 125 -27.42 11.40 2.47
C LEU A 125 -26.35 10.73 1.60
N SER A 126 -25.48 9.92 2.19
CA SER A 126 -24.46 9.16 1.44
C SER A 126 -25.04 8.07 0.51
N ARG A 127 -26.33 7.74 0.64
CA ARG A 127 -27.02 6.80 -0.28
C ARG A 127 -27.58 7.48 -1.53
N ILE A 128 -27.56 8.82 -1.60
CA ILE A 128 -28.02 9.56 -2.78
C ILE A 128 -27.02 9.31 -3.92
N ASP A 129 -27.53 9.02 -5.11
CA ASP A 129 -26.67 8.82 -6.28
C ASP A 129 -25.84 10.08 -6.57
N GLY A 130 -24.56 9.86 -6.87
CA GLY A 130 -23.57 10.93 -7.02
C GLY A 130 -22.87 11.38 -5.72
N VAL A 131 -23.37 11.01 -4.53
CA VAL A 131 -22.68 11.28 -3.26
C VAL A 131 -21.63 10.19 -2.99
N VAL A 132 -20.39 10.60 -2.76
CA VAL A 132 -19.29 9.74 -2.33
C VAL A 132 -19.26 9.64 -0.81
N GLU A 133 -19.42 10.77 -0.13
CA GLU A 133 -19.45 10.88 1.32
C GLU A 133 -20.28 12.11 1.71
N ALA A 134 -21.10 12.00 2.76
CA ALA A 134 -21.76 13.15 3.36
C ALA A 134 -21.37 13.25 4.85
N ARG A 135 -21.19 14.48 5.33
CA ARG A 135 -20.96 14.77 6.74
C ARG A 135 -21.95 15.83 7.21
N VAL A 136 -22.69 15.51 8.26
CA VAL A 136 -23.65 16.41 8.88
C VAL A 136 -23.14 16.81 10.26
N HIS A 137 -23.16 18.10 10.55
CA HIS A 137 -22.88 18.66 11.87
C HIS A 137 -24.11 19.42 12.35
N ILE A 138 -24.56 19.11 13.56
CA ILE A 138 -25.80 19.66 14.12
C ILE A 138 -25.45 20.46 15.37
N ALA A 139 -25.96 21.67 15.47
CA ALA A 139 -25.85 22.52 16.65
C ALA A 139 -27.25 22.70 17.26
N LEU A 140 -27.47 22.03 18.40
CA LEU A 140 -28.67 22.23 19.24
C LEU A 140 -28.30 23.00 20.51
N PRO A 141 -28.80 24.21 20.70
CA PRO A 141 -28.52 25.00 21.89
C PRO A 141 -29.17 24.40 23.14
N ASP A 142 -28.70 24.85 24.30
CA ASP A 142 -29.31 24.50 25.58
C ASP A 142 -30.53 25.39 25.83
N ARG A 143 -31.63 24.78 26.27
CA ARG A 143 -32.82 25.53 26.69
C ARG A 143 -32.55 26.09 28.09
N ASP A 144 -32.41 27.42 28.19
CA ASP A 144 -32.32 28.10 29.47
C ASP A 144 -33.68 28.03 30.18
N PRO A 145 -33.79 27.36 31.35
CA PRO A 145 -35.05 27.28 32.10
C PRO A 145 -35.52 28.64 32.64
N LEU A 146 -34.65 29.66 32.65
CA LEU A 146 -34.96 31.01 33.11
C LEU A 146 -35.37 31.97 31.98
N GLY A 147 -35.50 31.47 30.73
CA GLY A 147 -36.08 32.21 29.63
C GLY A 147 -35.14 33.18 28.90
N GLY A 148 -33.84 32.89 28.89
CA GLY A 148 -32.86 33.60 28.07
C GLY A 148 -33.11 33.44 26.56
N ASN A 149 -32.44 34.30 25.77
CA ASN A 149 -32.51 34.28 24.30
C ASN A 149 -32.01 32.92 23.77
N VAL A 150 -32.93 32.07 23.32
CA VAL A 150 -32.63 30.75 22.78
C VAL A 150 -31.97 30.97 21.42
N GLN A 151 -30.70 30.58 21.30
CA GLN A 151 -30.04 30.50 19.99
C GLN A 151 -30.87 29.54 19.11
N ASP A 152 -31.00 29.81 17.81
CA ASP A 152 -31.69 28.87 16.93
C ASP A 152 -30.84 27.62 16.69
N SER A 153 -31.48 26.45 16.56
CA SER A 153 -30.80 25.25 16.05
C SER A 153 -30.30 25.48 14.62
N SER A 154 -29.18 24.87 14.28
CA SER A 154 -28.60 24.96 12.94
C SER A 154 -27.90 23.67 12.54
N ALA A 155 -27.71 23.48 11.23
CA ALA A 155 -27.00 22.34 10.68
C ALA A 155 -26.07 22.74 9.53
N SER A 156 -24.95 22.04 9.42
CA SER A 156 -24.02 22.16 8.31
C SER A 156 -23.83 20.80 7.66
N VAL A 157 -23.99 20.74 6.35
CA VAL A 157 -23.88 19.53 5.54
C VAL A 157 -22.74 19.73 4.54
N LEU A 158 -21.74 18.88 4.63
CA LEU A 158 -20.73 18.73 3.59
C LEU A 158 -21.06 17.51 2.74
N VAL A 159 -21.06 17.69 1.42
CA VAL A 159 -21.32 16.64 0.44
C VAL A 159 -20.10 16.53 -0.46
N PHE A 160 -19.48 15.36 -0.48
CA PHE A 160 -18.44 15.01 -1.42
C PHE A 160 -19.10 14.33 -2.63
N GLU A 161 -19.06 14.96 -3.79
CA GLU A 161 -19.73 14.50 -5.01
C GLU A 161 -18.74 13.86 -5.99
N ARG A 162 -19.26 12.93 -6.81
CA ARG A 162 -18.49 12.26 -7.86
C ARG A 162 -18.14 13.26 -8.98
N PRO A 163 -16.94 13.16 -9.61
CA PRO A 163 -16.62 13.90 -10.81
C PRO A 163 -17.70 13.78 -11.90
N GLY A 164 -18.15 14.93 -12.40
CA GLY A 164 -19.14 14.99 -13.47
C GLY A 164 -20.60 14.76 -13.03
N GLN A 165 -20.88 14.56 -11.75
CA GLN A 165 -22.23 14.50 -11.19
C GLN A 165 -22.43 15.64 -10.20
N SER A 166 -22.91 16.79 -10.69
CA SER A 166 -23.24 17.94 -9.83
C SER A 166 -24.53 17.67 -9.06
N LEU A 167 -24.50 17.87 -7.75
CA LEU A 167 -25.66 17.72 -6.86
C LEU A 167 -26.32 19.05 -6.47
N ARG A 168 -25.94 20.15 -7.12
CA ARG A 168 -26.43 21.51 -6.81
C ARG A 168 -27.95 21.63 -6.94
N ASP A 169 -28.55 20.95 -7.91
CA ASP A 169 -30.00 20.99 -8.11
C ASP A 169 -30.78 20.30 -6.98
N ARG A 170 -30.11 19.46 -6.18
CA ARG A 170 -30.68 18.77 -5.01
C ARG A 170 -30.43 19.52 -3.70
N GLU A 171 -29.79 20.70 -3.73
CA GLU A 171 -29.44 21.44 -2.51
C GLU A 171 -30.69 21.74 -1.66
N THR A 172 -31.79 22.17 -2.28
CA THR A 172 -33.04 22.46 -1.58
C THR A 172 -33.62 21.21 -0.91
N ASP A 173 -33.65 20.07 -1.62
CA ASP A 173 -34.16 18.81 -1.07
C ASP A 173 -33.33 18.35 0.13
N ILE A 174 -32.00 18.47 0.05
CA ILE A 174 -31.09 18.15 1.16
C ILE A 174 -31.37 19.06 2.36
N LYS A 175 -31.56 20.37 2.14
CA LYS A 175 -31.87 21.31 3.24
C LYS A 175 -33.20 20.99 3.90
N VAL A 176 -34.25 20.72 3.11
CA VAL A 176 -35.58 20.38 3.64
C VAL A 176 -35.53 19.06 4.42
N PHE A 177 -34.86 18.04 3.87
CA PHE A 177 -34.69 16.76 4.57
C PHE A 177 -33.99 16.92 5.92
N VAL A 178 -32.90 17.67 5.98
CA VAL A 178 -32.16 17.90 7.24
C VAL A 178 -33.01 18.71 8.22
N LYS A 179 -33.70 19.74 7.75
CA LYS A 179 -34.63 20.56 8.54
C LYS A 179 -35.69 19.68 9.21
N ASP A 180 -36.35 18.81 8.43
CA ASP A 180 -37.44 17.97 8.92
C ASP A 180 -36.95 16.81 9.81
N SER A 181 -35.66 16.48 9.77
CA SER A 181 -35.08 15.38 10.55
C SER A 181 -34.49 15.83 11.90
N VAL A 182 -34.37 17.13 12.17
CA VAL A 182 -33.74 17.66 13.37
C VAL A 182 -34.73 18.47 14.20
N GLU A 183 -34.88 18.12 15.47
CA GLU A 183 -35.78 18.82 16.38
C GLU A 183 -35.33 20.27 16.63
N GLY A 184 -36.29 21.21 16.55
CA GLY A 184 -36.06 22.64 16.79
C GLY A 184 -35.34 23.35 15.64
N LEU A 185 -35.16 22.69 14.50
CA LEU A 185 -34.63 23.29 13.28
C LEU A 185 -35.79 23.67 12.35
N ASP A 186 -36.42 24.81 12.62
CA ASP A 186 -37.66 25.21 11.92
C ASP A 186 -37.39 26.01 10.64
N ASP A 187 -36.21 26.63 10.53
CA ASP A 187 -35.82 27.48 9.39
C ASP A 187 -34.80 26.78 8.49
N VAL A 188 -35.20 26.58 7.21
CA VAL A 188 -34.36 25.99 6.17
C VAL A 188 -33.08 26.79 5.90
N ASN A 189 -33.09 28.10 6.17
CA ASN A 189 -31.92 28.96 5.96
C ASN A 189 -30.82 28.74 7.00
N LYS A 190 -31.13 28.03 8.10
CA LYS A 190 -30.15 27.61 9.11
C LYS A 190 -29.44 26.31 8.73
N VAL A 191 -29.76 25.73 7.56
CA VAL A 191 -29.07 24.59 6.98
C VAL A 191 -28.12 25.07 5.88
N THR A 192 -26.82 24.98 6.15
CA THR A 192 -25.80 25.27 5.14
C THR A 192 -25.37 23.98 4.45
N VAL A 193 -25.39 23.95 3.12
CA VAL A 193 -24.89 22.81 2.34
C VAL A 193 -23.70 23.26 1.50
N LYS A 194 -22.60 22.49 1.53
CA LYS A 194 -21.40 22.74 0.72
C LYS A 194 -21.03 21.47 -0.02
N PHE A 195 -20.81 21.60 -1.33
CA PHE A 195 -20.42 20.48 -2.18
C PHE A 195 -18.95 20.60 -2.57
N PHE A 196 -18.26 19.46 -2.54
CA PHE A 196 -16.86 19.30 -2.93
C PHE A 196 -16.76 18.14 -3.90
N THR A 197 -16.12 18.34 -5.05
CA THR A 197 -15.90 17.24 -6.01
C THR A 197 -14.68 16.44 -5.58
N VAL A 198 -14.83 15.12 -5.42
CA VAL A 198 -13.70 14.22 -5.11
C VAL A 198 -12.88 14.02 -6.38
N THR A 199 -11.56 14.18 -6.32
CA THR A 199 -10.69 13.85 -7.47
C THR A 199 -10.78 12.36 -7.78
N ALA A 200 -11.07 12.00 -9.03
CA ALA A 200 -11.07 10.60 -9.46
C ALA A 200 -9.68 9.98 -9.21
N PRO A 201 -9.60 8.75 -8.68
CA PRO A 201 -8.33 8.06 -8.59
C PRO A 201 -7.71 7.98 -9.99
N PRO A 202 -6.39 8.19 -10.13
CA PRO A 202 -5.72 8.05 -11.40
C PRO A 202 -6.00 6.66 -11.94
N LYS A 203 -6.43 6.57 -13.20
CA LYS A 203 -6.57 5.27 -13.87
C LYS A 203 -5.20 4.64 -13.85
N VAL A 204 -5.01 3.57 -13.08
CA VAL A 204 -3.77 2.79 -13.09
C VAL A 204 -3.54 2.39 -14.53
N HIS A 205 -2.61 3.05 -15.20
CA HIS A 205 -2.17 2.61 -16.51
C HIS A 205 -1.45 1.31 -16.20
N GLN A 206 -2.10 0.18 -16.49
CA GLN A 206 -1.41 -1.08 -16.65
C GLN A 206 -0.53 -0.93 -17.90
N SER A 207 0.58 -0.20 -17.74
CA SER A 207 1.62 -0.04 -18.75
C SER A 207 2.39 -1.34 -18.80
N GLY A 208 1.74 -2.37 -19.33
CA GLY A 208 2.35 -3.65 -19.57
C GLY A 208 1.31 -4.68 -19.94
N GLY A 209 1.21 -4.99 -21.23
CA GLY A 209 0.59 -6.24 -21.66
C GLY A 209 1.28 -7.44 -20.99
N PRO A 210 0.69 -8.64 -21.07
CA PRO A 210 1.19 -9.83 -20.35
C PRO A 210 2.70 -10.09 -20.57
N PHE A 211 3.25 -9.68 -21.72
CA PHE A 211 4.69 -9.79 -22.01
C PHE A 211 5.60 -8.78 -21.28
N ALA A 212 5.14 -7.55 -21.02
CA ALA A 212 5.94 -6.55 -20.32
C ALA A 212 5.96 -6.80 -18.80
N ALA A 213 4.87 -7.34 -18.24
CA ALA A 213 4.87 -7.82 -16.86
C ALA A 213 5.85 -8.99 -16.68
N VAL A 214 5.92 -9.91 -17.64
CA VAL A 214 6.92 -11.00 -17.63
C VAL A 214 8.34 -10.44 -17.75
N LEU A 215 8.61 -9.46 -18.62
CA LEU A 215 9.95 -8.86 -18.75
C LEU A 215 10.35 -7.97 -17.57
N GLY A 216 9.41 -7.31 -16.90
CA GLY A 216 9.66 -6.45 -15.73
C GLY A 216 9.72 -7.19 -14.40
N SER A 217 9.19 -8.42 -14.32
CA SER A 217 9.30 -9.31 -13.16
C SER A 217 10.53 -10.19 -13.19
N ILE A 218 11.27 -10.21 -14.31
CA ILE A 218 12.60 -10.81 -14.31
C ILE A 218 13.55 -9.77 -13.73
N ASP A 219 13.83 -9.94 -12.44
CA ASP A 219 14.96 -9.27 -11.79
C ASP A 219 16.18 -9.40 -12.72
N LEU A 220 16.70 -8.28 -13.21
CA LEU A 220 17.86 -8.29 -14.11
C LEU A 220 19.04 -9.01 -13.45
N SER A 221 19.13 -8.93 -12.11
CA SER A 221 20.03 -9.71 -11.29
C SER A 221 19.79 -11.22 -11.45
N ALA A 222 18.56 -11.73 -11.41
CA ALA A 222 18.24 -13.14 -11.61
C ALA A 222 18.60 -13.65 -13.01
N VAL A 223 18.45 -12.82 -14.06
CA VAL A 223 18.91 -13.17 -15.43
C VAL A 223 20.43 -13.23 -15.52
N ILE A 224 21.13 -12.23 -14.94
CA ILE A 224 22.59 -12.19 -14.90
C ILE A 224 23.13 -13.35 -14.08
N ILE A 225 22.51 -13.68 -12.95
CA ILE A 225 22.84 -14.82 -12.09
C ILE A 225 22.59 -16.14 -12.83
N GLY A 226 21.42 -16.31 -13.45
CA GLY A 226 21.10 -17.51 -14.23
C GLY A 226 22.05 -17.72 -15.42
N GLY A 227 22.37 -16.64 -16.14
CA GLY A 227 23.36 -16.65 -17.23
C GLY A 227 24.77 -16.97 -16.74
N ALA A 228 25.21 -16.36 -15.63
CA ALA A 228 26.52 -16.63 -15.04
C ALA A 228 26.65 -18.08 -14.53
N VAL A 229 25.59 -18.63 -13.93
CA VAL A 229 25.54 -20.04 -13.49
C VAL A 229 25.64 -20.99 -14.68
N LEU A 230 24.93 -20.73 -15.77
CA LEU A 230 25.01 -21.54 -17.00
C LEU A 230 26.41 -21.52 -17.64
N VAL A 231 27.04 -20.34 -17.71
CA VAL A 231 28.41 -20.20 -18.21
C VAL A 231 29.41 -20.95 -17.34
N LEU A 232 29.25 -20.91 -16.01
CA LEU A 232 30.11 -21.65 -15.08
C LEU A 232 29.94 -23.17 -15.19
N LEU A 233 28.70 -23.66 -15.33
CA LEU A 233 28.42 -25.08 -15.55
C LEU A 233 29.02 -25.56 -16.87
N ALA A 234 28.95 -24.74 -17.93
CA ALA A 234 29.57 -25.06 -19.22
C ALA A 234 31.10 -25.14 -19.12
N ILE A 235 31.75 -24.22 -18.40
CA ILE A 235 33.19 -24.24 -18.15
C ILE A 235 33.59 -25.47 -17.32
N ALA A 236 32.82 -25.82 -16.29
CA ALA A 236 33.07 -27.00 -15.47
C ALA A 236 32.91 -28.31 -16.28
N ALA A 237 31.87 -28.40 -17.10
CA ALA A 237 31.64 -29.55 -17.99
C ALA A 237 32.76 -29.71 -19.03
N PHE A 238 33.22 -28.60 -19.62
CA PHE A 238 34.35 -28.60 -20.56
C PHE A 238 35.65 -29.10 -19.91
N PHE A 239 35.94 -28.67 -18.69
CA PHE A 239 37.11 -29.16 -17.95
C PHE A 239 36.99 -30.64 -17.55
N LEU A 240 35.81 -31.11 -17.14
CA LEU A 240 35.54 -32.52 -16.84
C LEU A 240 35.69 -33.41 -18.08
N ALA A 241 35.17 -32.98 -19.23
CA ALA A 241 35.34 -33.68 -20.50
C ALA A 241 36.82 -33.76 -20.91
N ARG A 242 37.58 -32.67 -20.71
CA ARG A 242 39.01 -32.61 -21.00
C ARG A 242 39.86 -33.45 -20.03
N LEU A 243 39.42 -33.64 -18.79
CA LEU A 243 40.04 -34.60 -17.87
C LEU A 243 39.74 -36.04 -18.31
N ARG A 244 38.49 -36.36 -18.66
CA ARG A 244 38.10 -37.70 -19.11
C ARG A 244 38.84 -38.13 -20.38
N SER A 245 39.04 -37.23 -21.33
CA SER A 245 39.80 -37.51 -22.55
C SER A 245 41.29 -37.77 -22.30
N ARG A 246 41.85 -37.32 -21.16
CA ARG A 246 43.24 -37.59 -20.77
C ARG A 246 43.43 -38.90 -20.00
N PHE A 247 42.37 -39.47 -19.43
CA PHE A 247 42.41 -40.74 -18.72
C PHE A 247 41.96 -41.95 -19.58
N GLY A 248 41.42 -41.72 -20.79
CA GLY A 248 40.91 -42.78 -21.67
C GLY A 248 41.93 -43.40 -22.65
N ALA A 249 43.21 -43.04 -22.59
CA ALA A 249 44.22 -43.44 -23.59
C ALA A 249 45.10 -44.62 -23.15
N SER A 250 44.59 -45.56 -22.36
CA SER A 250 45.34 -46.76 -21.95
C SER A 250 44.43 -47.99 -21.89
N ALA A 251 44.11 -48.53 -23.06
CA ALA A 251 43.65 -49.91 -23.24
C ALA A 251 44.04 -50.38 -24.66
N GLU A 252 45.26 -50.90 -24.81
CA GLU A 252 45.63 -51.69 -26.00
C GLU A 252 45.02 -53.09 -25.88
N PRO A 253 44.37 -53.64 -26.92
CA PRO A 253 44.06 -55.07 -27.00
C PRO A 253 45.25 -55.81 -27.64
N VAL A 254 45.84 -56.76 -26.90
CA VAL A 254 46.82 -57.73 -27.43
C VAL A 254 46.06 -58.71 -28.34
N SER A 255 46.19 -58.58 -29.67
CA SER A 255 45.67 -59.57 -30.62
C SER A 255 46.76 -60.58 -30.98
N ASN A 256 46.56 -61.82 -30.54
CA ASN A 256 47.34 -63.00 -30.92
C ASN A 256 47.38 -63.19 -32.44
N ALA A 257 48.57 -63.17 -33.03
CA ALA A 257 48.81 -63.61 -34.40
C ALA A 257 48.99 -65.14 -34.43
N ARG A 258 47.96 -65.89 -34.88
CA ARG A 258 48.12 -67.28 -35.32
C ARG A 258 46.98 -67.77 -36.23
N SER A 259 47.22 -67.67 -37.53
CA SER A 259 46.78 -68.56 -38.63
C SER A 259 47.22 -67.85 -39.92
N GLY A 260 47.94 -68.43 -40.88
CA GLY A 260 47.99 -69.78 -41.39
C GLY A 260 48.04 -69.62 -42.91
N VAL A 261 49.21 -69.24 -43.45
CA VAL A 261 49.42 -69.08 -44.89
C VAL A 261 49.82 -70.45 -45.46
N TRP A 262 48.96 -70.92 -46.37
CA TRP A 262 49.10 -72.12 -47.19
C TRP A 262 49.97 -71.78 -48.40
N ASN A 263 50.98 -72.60 -48.72
CA ASN A 263 51.64 -72.61 -50.04
C ASN A 263 52.25 -74.00 -50.28
N GLY A 264 51.86 -74.59 -51.42
CA GLY A 264 52.62 -75.51 -52.29
C GLY A 264 53.39 -76.65 -51.64
#